data_AF-A0A817S6U0-F1
#
_entry.id   AF-A0A817S6U0-F1
#
_cell.length_a   1.000
_cell.length_b   1.000
_cell.length_c   1.000
_cell.angle_alpha   90.00
_cell.angle_beta   90.00
_cell.angle_gamma   90.00
#
_symmetry.space_group_name_H-M   'P 1'
#
loop_
_entity.id
_entity.type
_entity.pdbx_description
1 polymer ?
#
loop_
_entity_poly.entity_id
_entity_poly.type
_entity_poly.pdbx_seq_one_letter_code
_entity_poly.pdbx_strand_id
1 'polypeptide(L)'
;MMKIALSLLLFCLCNHLGRCLQPYFPSQIVFSPDDSKTTIAIDEINQRAYLTYSVNSLMKVSAYVMQNFPYAVPDSPQSKHYVFLATTSLINLCSYETYWKYGAYRLNQFPLHWGNDSSYKIRNYVSFNSEMIHSNNSSEDEDYWYSNATCSTDSGDKYPCQEIYFKKNTDLPLRLVEVQRSPFSAKRVITNFTIISIGKPDDKYFDSIPKDWYVACRDFDLGVLYDPTLIKLSVQQSAKVQVWLSAPPHEINGNDTKRIFIMTAAKEQEYTSVYIWLDSNANSNSQSAIKVKKKLITKLENLKTFSDINEFEEFIETHDDENILLIVSGSYGRQIVPQIHNLPQLFAVYVYCSDRVRNLEWAKQYTKVCSLQTNTLTCFTAFYCYILQRP
;
A
#
# COMPACT_ATOMS: atom_id res chain seq x y z
N MET A 1 7.05 -63.43 15.33
CA MET A 1 6.04 -62.45 14.90
C MET A 1 6.01 -61.17 15.75
N MET A 2 6.06 -61.24 17.09
CA MET A 2 5.94 -60.05 17.96
C MET A 2 7.02 -58.96 17.77
N LYS A 3 8.28 -59.32 17.45
CA LYS A 3 9.36 -58.34 17.20
C LYS A 3 9.16 -57.53 15.91
N ILE A 4 8.62 -58.15 14.85
CA ILE A 4 8.39 -57.49 13.56
C ILE A 4 7.24 -56.48 13.69
N ALA A 5 6.18 -56.83 14.44
CA ALA A 5 5.07 -55.93 14.72
C ALA A 5 5.53 -54.71 15.55
N LEU A 6 6.40 -54.90 16.55
CA LEU A 6 6.95 -53.80 17.34
C LEU A 6 7.85 -52.87 16.51
N SER A 7 8.71 -53.42 15.64
CA SER A 7 9.53 -52.63 14.73
C SER A 7 8.71 -51.84 13.71
N LEU A 8 7.64 -52.42 13.15
CA LEU A 8 6.72 -51.72 12.27
C LEU A 8 5.93 -50.62 13.00
N LEU A 9 5.51 -50.87 14.24
CA LEU A 9 4.82 -49.87 15.05
C LEU A 9 5.74 -48.70 15.42
N LEU A 10 7.00 -48.96 15.79
CA LEU A 10 8.02 -47.92 16.01
C LEU A 10 8.35 -47.17 14.73
N PHE A 11 8.45 -47.85 13.58
CA PHE A 11 8.69 -47.20 12.30
C PHE A 11 7.51 -46.30 11.88
N CYS A 12 6.27 -46.73 12.11
CA CYS A 12 5.08 -45.90 11.90
C CYS A 12 5.02 -44.72 12.87
N LEU A 13 5.35 -44.92 14.16
CA LEU A 13 5.39 -43.84 15.16
C LEU A 13 6.49 -42.82 14.84
N CYS A 14 7.68 -43.26 14.41
CA CYS A 14 8.76 -42.36 13.99
C CYS A 14 8.41 -41.57 12.71
N ASN A 15 7.74 -42.19 11.73
CA ASN A 15 7.31 -41.49 10.51
C ASN A 15 6.11 -40.56 10.75
N HIS A 16 5.27 -40.81 11.77
CA HIS A 16 4.18 -39.91 12.12
C HIS A 16 4.63 -38.71 12.97
N LEU A 17 5.68 -38.87 13.78
CA LEU A 17 6.23 -37.80 14.63
C LEU A 17 7.20 -36.87 13.89
N GLY A 18 7.75 -37.29 12.75
CA GLY A 18 8.65 -36.48 11.91
C GLY A 18 7.95 -35.58 10.90
N ARG A 19 6.63 -35.34 11.01
CA ARG A 19 6.00 -34.34 10.15
C ARG A 19 6.62 -32.99 10.46
N CYS A 20 7.34 -32.43 9.50
CA CYS A 20 7.83 -31.05 9.51
C CYS A 20 6.65 -30.12 9.74
N LEU A 21 6.35 -29.82 11.00
CA LEU A 21 5.40 -28.78 11.38
C LEU A 21 5.95 -27.50 10.79
N GLN A 22 5.22 -26.96 9.82
CA GLN A 22 5.55 -25.66 9.25
C GLN A 22 5.61 -24.64 10.40
N PRO A 23 6.59 -23.73 10.39
CA PRO A 23 6.67 -22.69 11.41
C PRO A 23 5.36 -21.90 11.44
N TYR A 24 4.85 -21.62 12.63
CA TYR A 24 3.53 -21.04 12.83
C TYR A 24 3.63 -19.90 13.84
N PHE A 25 3.29 -18.67 13.45
CA PHE A 25 3.01 -17.59 14.41
C PHE A 25 1.98 -18.04 15.47
N PRO A 26 2.06 -17.57 16.72
CA PRO A 26 1.04 -17.84 17.72
C PRO A 26 -0.34 -17.43 17.18
N SER A 27 -1.36 -18.27 17.43
CA SER A 27 -2.73 -18.04 16.95
C SER A 27 -3.38 -16.77 17.51
N GLN A 28 -2.84 -16.25 18.60
CA GLN A 28 -3.22 -14.98 19.19
C GLN A 28 -1.95 -14.18 19.52
N ILE A 29 -1.76 -13.06 18.82
CA ILE A 29 -0.52 -12.28 18.88
C ILE A 29 -0.76 -10.82 18.55
N VAL A 30 0.04 -9.94 19.17
CA VAL A 30 0.17 -8.53 18.80
C VAL A 30 1.63 -8.21 18.54
N PHE A 31 1.93 -7.61 17.39
CA PHE A 31 3.29 -7.31 16.97
C PHE A 31 3.36 -6.12 16.00
N SER A 32 4.59 -5.70 15.71
CA SER A 32 4.90 -4.67 14.73
C SER A 32 6.00 -5.15 13.75
N PRO A 33 5.75 -5.17 12.43
CA PRO A 33 6.76 -5.55 11.43
C PRO A 33 7.74 -4.41 11.03
N ASP A 34 7.47 -3.15 11.39
CA ASP A 34 8.21 -1.98 10.87
C ASP A 34 8.53 -0.93 11.94
N ASP A 35 9.45 -1.23 12.88
CA ASP A 35 9.92 -0.29 13.92
C ASP A 35 8.80 0.52 14.61
N SER A 36 7.71 -0.15 14.98
CA SER A 36 6.52 0.42 15.65
C SER A 36 5.63 1.36 14.83
N LYS A 37 5.84 1.47 13.51
CA LYS A 37 4.94 2.26 12.63
C LYS A 37 3.61 1.57 12.37
N THR A 38 3.65 0.25 12.34
CA THR A 38 2.50 -0.61 12.07
C THR A 38 2.27 -1.50 13.28
N THR A 39 1.06 -1.53 13.82
CA THR A 39 0.68 -2.49 14.87
C THR A 39 -0.38 -3.42 14.31
N ILE A 40 -0.16 -4.72 14.47
CA ILE A 40 -1.05 -5.79 14.02
C ILE A 40 -1.44 -6.61 15.24
N ALA A 41 -2.74 -6.80 15.44
CA ALA A 41 -3.28 -7.72 16.42
C ALA A 41 -4.10 -8.80 15.70
N ILE A 42 -3.76 -10.06 15.95
CA ILE A 42 -4.39 -11.22 15.33
C ILE A 42 -5.00 -12.07 16.42
N ASP A 43 -6.28 -12.40 16.27
CA ASP A 43 -7.01 -13.30 17.13
C ASP A 43 -7.65 -14.37 16.25
N GLU A 44 -6.85 -15.37 15.86
CA GLU A 44 -7.30 -16.47 15.01
C GLU A 44 -8.44 -17.27 15.68
N ILE A 45 -8.44 -17.37 17.01
CA ILE A 45 -9.47 -18.10 17.74
C ILE A 45 -10.84 -17.43 17.59
N ASN A 46 -10.91 -16.11 17.79
CA ASN A 46 -12.17 -15.36 17.66
C ASN A 46 -12.42 -14.84 16.24
N GLN A 47 -11.58 -15.23 15.28
CA GLN A 47 -11.63 -14.79 13.88
C GLN A 47 -11.82 -13.27 13.75
N ARG A 48 -10.91 -12.52 14.40
CA ARG A 48 -10.80 -11.06 14.28
C ARG A 48 -9.34 -10.62 14.17
N ALA A 49 -9.08 -9.58 13.40
CA ALA A 49 -7.76 -8.96 13.29
C ALA A 49 -7.89 -7.44 13.17
N TYR A 50 -6.86 -6.76 13.66
CA TYR A 50 -6.71 -5.32 13.67
C TYR A 50 -5.34 -4.97 13.12
N LEU A 51 -5.29 -3.90 12.34
CA LEU A 51 -4.06 -3.32 11.84
C LEU A 51 -4.17 -1.81 11.95
N THR A 52 -3.08 -1.17 12.36
CA THR A 52 -2.98 0.29 12.27
C THR A 52 -1.61 0.70 11.81
N TYR A 53 -1.55 1.76 11.02
CA TYR A 53 -0.31 2.38 10.57
C TYR A 53 -0.47 3.89 10.43
N SER A 54 0.63 4.60 10.61
CA SER A 54 0.67 6.05 10.40
C SER A 54 1.18 6.33 8.99
N VAL A 55 0.36 7.02 8.17
CA VAL A 55 0.80 7.49 6.85
C VAL A 55 1.71 8.70 7.00
N ASN A 56 1.40 9.56 7.97
CA ASN A 56 2.24 10.67 8.42
C ASN A 56 1.92 10.99 9.88
N SER A 57 2.51 12.05 10.44
CA SER A 57 2.31 12.44 11.85
C SER A 57 0.87 12.84 12.20
N LEU A 58 0.05 13.16 11.21
CA LEU A 58 -1.33 13.62 11.39
C LEU A 58 -2.34 12.53 11.02
N MET A 59 -1.99 11.62 10.11
CA MET A 59 -2.90 10.64 9.53
C MET A 59 -2.59 9.23 10.00
N LYS A 60 -3.49 8.68 10.81
CA LYS A 60 -3.48 7.28 11.23
C LYS A 60 -4.62 6.53 10.55
N VAL A 61 -4.29 5.40 9.94
CA VAL A 61 -5.26 4.47 9.38
C VAL A 61 -5.42 3.31 10.35
N SER A 62 -6.65 2.93 10.63
CA SER A 62 -6.99 1.72 11.39
C SER A 62 -7.90 0.85 10.55
N ALA A 63 -7.54 -0.41 10.42
CA ALA A 63 -8.27 -1.42 9.67
C ALA A 63 -8.63 -2.60 10.58
N TYR A 64 -9.80 -3.17 10.32
CA TYR A 64 -10.39 -4.27 11.07
C TYR A 64 -10.87 -5.32 10.08
N VAL A 65 -10.73 -6.59 10.42
CA VAL A 65 -11.41 -7.68 9.71
C VAL A 65 -11.95 -8.69 10.71
N MET A 66 -13.23 -9.04 10.60
CA MET A 66 -13.89 -9.95 11.55
C MET A 66 -14.97 -10.79 10.89
N GLN A 67 -15.17 -12.01 11.37
CA GLN A 67 -16.27 -12.88 10.94
C GLN A 67 -17.64 -12.39 11.43
N ASN A 68 -17.71 -11.97 12.70
CA ASN A 68 -18.92 -11.47 13.33
C ASN A 68 -18.69 -9.98 13.65
N PHE A 69 -18.93 -9.12 12.67
CA PHE A 69 -18.61 -7.71 12.81
C PHE A 69 -19.61 -7.01 13.75
N PRO A 70 -19.14 -6.30 14.80
CA PRO A 70 -20.03 -5.68 15.77
C PRO A 70 -20.88 -4.60 15.12
N TYR A 71 -22.10 -4.42 15.62
CA TYR A 71 -23.06 -3.42 15.14
C TYR A 71 -23.56 -3.62 13.69
N ALA A 72 -23.25 -4.75 13.05
CA ALA A 72 -23.87 -5.11 11.78
C ALA A 72 -25.39 -5.21 11.93
N VAL A 73 -26.12 -4.77 10.90
CA VAL A 73 -27.58 -4.90 10.86
C VAL A 73 -27.94 -6.39 10.87
N PRO A 74 -28.83 -6.85 11.75
CA PRO A 74 -29.27 -8.24 11.76
C PRO A 74 -29.76 -8.70 10.38
N ASP A 75 -29.42 -9.94 10.03
CA ASP A 75 -29.74 -10.58 8.75
C ASP A 75 -29.11 -9.97 7.49
N SER A 76 -28.28 -8.92 7.60
CA SER A 76 -27.55 -8.38 6.48
C SER A 76 -26.38 -9.28 6.05
N PRO A 77 -25.81 -9.07 4.84
CA PRO A 77 -24.56 -9.74 4.46
C PRO A 77 -23.44 -9.53 5.48
N GLN A 78 -23.33 -8.30 6.01
CA GLN A 78 -22.33 -7.92 7.00
C GLN A 78 -22.46 -8.67 8.33
N SER A 79 -23.67 -9.13 8.70
CA SER A 79 -23.86 -9.93 9.91
C SER A 79 -23.59 -11.42 9.69
N LYS A 80 -23.48 -11.88 8.43
CA LYS A 80 -23.35 -13.29 8.03
C LYS A 80 -21.96 -13.65 7.50
N HIS A 81 -21.20 -12.65 7.07
CA HIS A 81 -19.93 -12.80 6.38
C HIS A 81 -18.84 -11.96 7.04
N TYR A 82 -17.59 -12.18 6.63
CA TYR A 82 -16.51 -11.33 7.09
C TYR A 82 -16.69 -9.92 6.56
N VAL A 83 -16.35 -8.94 7.38
CA VAL A 83 -16.32 -7.53 7.00
C VAL A 83 -14.92 -7.00 7.23
N PHE A 84 -14.37 -6.34 6.21
CA PHE A 84 -13.22 -5.45 6.33
C PHE A 84 -13.73 -4.03 6.52
N LEU A 85 -13.21 -3.31 7.53
CA LEU A 85 -13.50 -1.90 7.77
C LEU A 85 -12.19 -1.14 7.88
N ALA A 86 -12.03 -0.06 7.11
CA ALA A 86 -10.94 0.90 7.23
C ALA A 86 -11.47 2.25 7.69
N THR A 87 -10.71 2.90 8.59
CA THR A 87 -11.02 4.22 9.17
C THR A 87 -9.77 5.09 9.14
N THR A 88 -9.92 6.39 8.92
CA THR A 88 -8.83 7.38 8.99
C THR A 88 -9.18 8.53 9.93
N SER A 89 -8.22 8.91 10.77
CA SER A 89 -8.42 9.88 11.86
C SER A 89 -8.65 11.32 11.42
N LEU A 90 -8.17 11.75 10.25
CA LEU A 90 -8.15 13.18 9.89
C LEU A 90 -9.44 13.71 9.26
N ILE A 91 -10.13 12.84 8.53
CA ILE A 91 -11.16 13.25 7.58
C ILE A 91 -12.49 12.54 7.85
N ASN A 92 -12.57 11.80 8.97
CA ASN A 92 -13.69 10.91 9.29
C ASN A 92 -14.10 10.04 8.09
N LEU A 93 -13.17 9.76 7.19
CA LEU A 93 -13.43 8.85 6.10
C LEU A 93 -13.31 7.45 6.66
N CYS A 94 -14.34 6.67 6.39
CA CYS A 94 -14.31 5.25 6.63
C CYS A 94 -14.99 4.54 5.49
N SER A 95 -14.60 3.30 5.31
CA SER A 95 -15.11 2.47 4.25
C SER A 95 -15.02 1.01 4.62
N TYR A 96 -15.97 0.22 4.14
CA TYR A 96 -16.00 -1.21 4.41
C TYR A 96 -16.29 -2.03 3.16
N GLU A 97 -15.97 -3.31 3.25
CA GLU A 97 -16.22 -4.33 2.24
C GLU A 97 -16.61 -5.64 2.93
N THR A 98 -17.50 -6.40 2.31
CA THR A 98 -18.00 -7.69 2.82
C THR A 98 -17.42 -8.81 1.97
N TYR A 99 -16.87 -9.85 2.58
CA TYR A 99 -16.35 -11.02 1.86
C TYR A 99 -17.45 -12.07 1.68
N TRP A 100 -18.15 -11.97 0.56
CA TRP A 100 -19.28 -12.82 0.18
C TRP A 100 -19.29 -13.03 -1.34
N LYS A 101 -20.23 -13.84 -1.85
CA LYS A 101 -20.29 -14.25 -3.27
C LYS A 101 -20.18 -13.09 -4.28
N TYR A 102 -20.56 -11.89 -3.89
CA TYR A 102 -20.63 -10.71 -4.75
C TYR A 102 -19.65 -9.60 -4.36
N GLY A 103 -18.80 -9.81 -3.36
CA GLY A 103 -17.77 -8.85 -2.94
C GLY A 103 -16.67 -8.72 -3.98
N ALA A 104 -15.87 -7.65 -3.90
CA ALA A 104 -14.91 -7.31 -4.94
C ALA A 104 -13.42 -7.46 -4.52
N TYR A 105 -13.16 -7.89 -3.28
CA TYR A 105 -11.83 -8.03 -2.66
C TYR A 105 -10.88 -6.85 -2.97
N ARG A 106 -11.40 -5.62 -2.96
CA ARG A 106 -10.64 -4.43 -3.39
C ARG A 106 -9.80 -3.83 -2.28
N LEU A 107 -10.29 -3.93 -1.06
CA LEU A 107 -9.63 -3.38 0.12
C LEU A 107 -9.11 -4.53 0.97
N ASN A 108 -7.87 -4.95 0.72
CA ASN A 108 -7.19 -5.86 1.65
C ASN A 108 -5.87 -5.28 2.14
N GLN A 109 -5.82 -4.98 3.44
CA GLN A 109 -4.60 -4.60 4.17
C GLN A 109 -4.04 -5.74 5.02
N PHE A 110 -4.75 -6.86 5.08
CA PHE A 110 -4.36 -8.07 5.80
C PHE A 110 -3.72 -9.08 4.83
N PRO A 111 -3.08 -10.14 5.33
CA PRO A 111 -2.42 -11.12 4.48
C PRO A 111 -3.33 -11.68 3.39
N LEU A 112 -2.86 -11.63 2.15
CA LEU A 112 -3.68 -11.98 0.98
C LEU A 112 -4.17 -13.43 1.04
N HIS A 113 -3.39 -14.35 1.62
CA HIS A 113 -3.74 -15.77 1.73
C HIS A 113 -4.85 -16.07 2.75
N TRP A 114 -5.35 -15.08 3.50
CA TRP A 114 -6.49 -15.26 4.40
C TRP A 114 -7.82 -15.36 3.66
N GLY A 115 -7.91 -14.85 2.43
CA GLY A 115 -9.17 -14.87 1.70
C GLY A 115 -9.01 -14.73 0.20
N ASN A 116 -10.14 -14.81 -0.47
CA ASN A 116 -10.31 -14.52 -1.88
C ASN A 116 -11.62 -13.73 -2.07
N ASP A 117 -12.06 -13.58 -3.31
CA ASP A 117 -13.26 -12.83 -3.68
C ASP A 117 -14.53 -13.26 -2.94
N SER A 118 -14.62 -14.52 -2.50
CA SER A 118 -15.87 -15.10 -1.96
C SER A 118 -15.78 -15.64 -0.54
N SER A 119 -14.58 -15.76 0.02
CA SER A 119 -14.35 -16.40 1.31
C SER A 119 -13.17 -15.76 2.02
N TYR A 120 -13.27 -15.70 3.35
CA TYR A 120 -12.22 -15.18 4.20
C TYR A 120 -12.11 -16.05 5.45
N LYS A 121 -10.89 -16.30 5.91
CA LYS A 121 -10.59 -16.99 7.15
C LYS A 121 -9.26 -16.49 7.68
N ILE A 122 -9.27 -15.91 8.86
CA ILE A 122 -8.04 -15.50 9.55
C ILE A 122 -7.30 -16.77 9.95
N ARG A 123 -6.02 -16.81 9.58
CA ARG A 123 -5.08 -17.93 9.81
C ARG A 123 -3.73 -17.34 10.20
N ASN A 124 -2.68 -18.15 10.14
CA ASN A 124 -1.31 -17.69 10.33
C ASN A 124 -1.00 -16.41 9.55
N TYR A 125 -0.25 -15.51 10.17
CA TYR A 125 0.16 -14.26 9.55
C TYR A 125 1.03 -14.47 8.30
N VAL A 126 1.89 -15.48 8.32
CA VAL A 126 2.77 -15.80 7.20
C VAL A 126 2.27 -17.06 6.49
N SER A 127 2.23 -17.02 5.16
CA SER A 127 2.06 -18.20 4.32
C SER A 127 3.37 -18.52 3.63
N PHE A 128 3.79 -19.77 3.72
CA PHE A 128 4.98 -20.27 3.04
C PHE A 128 4.57 -20.92 1.73
N ASN A 129 5.21 -20.51 0.64
CA ASN A 129 4.96 -21.05 -0.70
C ASN A 129 5.72 -22.35 -0.96
N SER A 130 6.52 -22.80 0.00
CA SER A 130 7.40 -23.96 -0.09
C SER A 130 7.53 -24.61 1.26
N GLU A 131 7.93 -25.87 1.28
CA GLU A 131 8.14 -26.60 2.52
C GLU A 131 9.31 -25.99 3.31
N MET A 132 9.05 -25.61 4.55
CA MET A 132 10.07 -25.11 5.46
C MET A 132 10.79 -26.25 6.18
N ILE A 133 12.12 -26.20 6.17
CA ILE A 133 13.04 -27.14 6.84
C ILE A 133 13.58 -26.44 8.09
N HIS A 134 13.47 -27.09 9.24
CA HIS A 134 14.11 -26.63 10.48
C HIS A 134 15.62 -26.85 10.40
N SER A 135 16.39 -25.79 10.67
CA SER A 135 17.85 -25.86 10.63
C SER A 135 18.44 -26.51 11.87
N ASN A 136 19.35 -27.47 11.64
CA ASN A 136 20.18 -28.02 12.72
C ASN A 136 21.28 -27.06 13.19
N ASN A 137 21.53 -25.99 12.44
CA ASN A 137 22.53 -24.97 12.74
C ASN A 137 21.87 -23.72 13.35
N SER A 138 20.99 -23.93 14.34
CA SER A 138 20.39 -22.84 15.11
C SER A 138 21.45 -22.22 16.04
N SER A 139 21.37 -20.90 16.25
CA SER A 139 22.23 -20.25 17.24
C SER A 139 21.79 -20.62 18.66
N GLU A 140 22.56 -20.20 19.66
CA GLU A 140 22.18 -20.38 21.07
C GLU A 140 20.86 -19.63 21.40
N ASP A 141 20.56 -18.56 20.66
CA ASP A 141 19.45 -17.65 20.95
C ASP A 141 18.27 -17.76 19.98
N GLU A 142 18.43 -18.41 18.83
CA GLU A 142 17.42 -18.43 17.77
C GLU A 142 17.23 -19.82 17.16
N ASP A 143 15.97 -20.19 16.92
CA ASP A 143 15.62 -21.27 16.01
C ASP A 143 15.34 -20.71 14.62
N TYR A 144 15.69 -21.47 13.58
CA TYR A 144 15.71 -20.99 12.21
C TYR A 144 15.12 -22.05 11.26
N TRP A 145 14.21 -21.61 10.39
CA TRP A 145 13.63 -22.41 9.33
C TRP A 145 13.88 -21.76 7.99
N TYR A 146 14.07 -22.57 6.96
CA TYR A 146 14.27 -22.10 5.60
C TYR A 146 13.48 -22.93 4.59
N SER A 147 13.03 -22.30 3.53
CA SER A 147 12.34 -22.99 2.45
C SER A 147 13.28 -23.93 1.72
N ASN A 148 12.81 -25.12 1.38
CA ASN A 148 13.55 -26.04 0.51
C ASN A 148 13.78 -25.49 -0.92
N ALA A 149 12.97 -24.50 -1.34
CA ALA A 149 13.12 -23.79 -2.59
C ALA A 149 14.25 -22.76 -2.54
N THR A 150 15.00 -22.65 -3.63
CA THR A 150 16.08 -21.65 -3.81
C THR A 150 15.66 -20.58 -4.83
N CYS A 151 15.87 -19.31 -4.48
CA CYS A 151 15.58 -18.16 -5.30
C CYS A 151 16.86 -17.36 -5.57
N SER A 152 16.99 -16.82 -6.79
CA SER A 152 18.06 -15.89 -7.17
C SER A 152 17.63 -14.44 -7.04
N THR A 153 18.55 -13.59 -6.60
CA THR A 153 18.46 -12.12 -6.65
C THR A 153 18.99 -11.57 -7.98
N ASP A 154 18.85 -10.27 -8.22
CA ASP A 154 19.40 -9.60 -9.43
C ASP A 154 20.92 -9.65 -9.51
N SER A 155 21.62 -9.81 -8.37
CA SER A 155 23.08 -10.01 -8.32
C SER A 155 23.51 -11.42 -8.77
N GLY A 156 22.57 -12.35 -8.94
CA GLY A 156 22.86 -13.75 -9.24
C GLY A 156 23.08 -14.63 -8.00
N ASP A 157 23.15 -14.03 -6.81
CA ASP A 157 23.25 -14.75 -5.55
C ASP A 157 22.01 -15.63 -5.33
N LYS A 158 22.21 -16.79 -4.71
CA LYS A 158 21.17 -17.79 -4.44
C LYS A 158 20.92 -17.92 -2.95
N TYR A 159 19.66 -17.82 -2.55
CA TYR A 159 19.22 -17.96 -1.16
C TYR A 159 18.01 -18.90 -1.10
N PRO A 160 17.67 -19.47 0.07
CA PRO A 160 16.33 -19.97 0.29
C PRO A 160 15.31 -18.85 -0.05
N CYS A 161 14.21 -19.21 -0.71
CA CYS A 161 13.19 -18.23 -1.11
C CYS A 161 12.55 -17.54 0.11
N GLN A 162 12.37 -18.27 1.21
CA GLN A 162 11.86 -17.76 2.48
C GLN A 162 12.67 -18.36 3.64
N GLU A 163 12.89 -17.55 4.67
CA GLU A 163 13.66 -17.86 5.88
C GLU A 163 12.94 -17.21 7.04
N ILE A 164 12.70 -17.91 8.14
CA ILE A 164 12.06 -17.34 9.33
C ILE A 164 12.81 -17.75 10.58
N TYR A 165 12.97 -16.78 11.49
CA TYR A 165 13.72 -16.93 12.72
C TYR A 165 12.78 -16.71 13.89
N PHE A 166 12.90 -17.56 14.90
CA PHE A 166 12.16 -17.51 16.14
C PHE A 166 13.12 -17.46 17.32
N LYS A 167 12.67 -16.92 18.45
CA LYS A 167 13.44 -17.00 19.69
C LYS A 167 13.55 -18.47 20.12
N LYS A 168 14.74 -18.88 20.57
CA LYS A 168 15.07 -20.26 20.92
C LYS A 168 14.00 -20.95 21.76
N ASN A 169 13.57 -22.13 21.33
CA ASN A 169 12.58 -22.99 21.96
C ASN A 169 11.23 -22.28 22.22
N THR A 170 10.87 -21.32 21.38
CA THR A 170 9.58 -20.63 21.44
C THR A 170 8.98 -20.48 20.04
N ASP A 171 7.70 -20.13 20.00
CA ASP A 171 6.97 -19.74 18.81
C ASP A 171 7.00 -18.22 18.56
N LEU A 172 7.91 -17.47 19.21
CA LEU A 172 8.02 -16.02 19.06
C LEU A 172 8.83 -15.64 17.82
N PRO A 173 8.20 -15.10 16.76
CA PRO A 173 8.92 -14.73 15.55
C PRO A 173 9.79 -13.50 15.80
N LEU A 174 11.01 -13.53 15.26
CA LEU A 174 11.97 -12.43 15.36
C LEU A 174 12.11 -11.68 14.04
N ARG A 175 12.24 -12.42 12.94
CA ARG A 175 12.35 -11.84 11.59
C ARG A 175 11.98 -12.85 10.51
N LEU A 176 11.48 -12.32 9.39
CA LEU A 176 11.24 -13.02 8.13
C LEU A 176 12.19 -12.47 7.09
N VAL A 177 12.88 -13.34 6.35
CA VAL A 177 13.72 -12.97 5.22
C VAL A 177 13.17 -13.66 3.98
N GLU A 178 12.97 -12.89 2.92
CA GLU A 178 12.33 -13.37 1.70
C GLU A 178 12.96 -12.77 0.45
N VAL A 179 13.03 -13.56 -0.62
CA VAL A 179 13.43 -13.05 -1.93
C VAL A 179 12.17 -12.57 -2.65
N GLN A 180 11.93 -11.26 -2.60
CA GLN A 180 10.80 -10.63 -3.28
C GLN A 180 11.13 -10.36 -4.74
N ARG A 181 10.26 -10.85 -5.63
CA ARG A 181 10.30 -10.55 -7.06
C ARG A 181 9.25 -9.51 -7.40
N SER A 182 9.73 -8.37 -7.86
CA SER A 182 8.94 -7.34 -8.54
C SER A 182 9.15 -7.45 -10.05
N PRO A 183 8.34 -6.80 -10.90
CA PRO A 183 8.51 -6.83 -12.35
C PRO A 183 9.90 -6.40 -12.85
N PHE A 184 10.67 -5.67 -12.05
CA PHE A 184 11.95 -5.09 -12.44
C PHE A 184 13.14 -5.48 -11.55
N SER A 185 12.90 -6.20 -10.44
CA SER A 185 13.97 -6.55 -9.51
C SER A 185 13.60 -7.74 -8.62
N ALA A 186 14.58 -8.59 -8.34
CA ALA A 186 14.56 -9.63 -7.34
C ALA A 186 15.54 -9.26 -6.22
N LYS A 187 15.00 -8.91 -5.05
CA LYS A 187 15.81 -8.47 -3.89
C LYS A 187 15.47 -9.30 -2.65
N ARG A 188 16.48 -9.49 -1.80
CA ARG A 188 16.30 -10.07 -0.47
C ARG A 188 15.79 -8.98 0.48
N VAL A 189 14.64 -9.21 1.11
CA VAL A 189 13.97 -8.29 2.02
C VAL A 189 13.94 -8.93 3.41
N ILE A 190 14.22 -8.13 4.43
CA ILE A 190 14.18 -8.56 5.84
C ILE A 190 13.09 -7.75 6.53
N THR A 191 12.15 -8.45 7.17
CA THR A 191 11.08 -7.89 7.98
C THR A 191 11.31 -8.30 9.43
N ASN A 192 11.59 -7.35 10.31
CA ASN A 192 11.84 -7.62 11.73
C ASN A 192 10.54 -7.47 12.53
N PHE A 193 10.25 -8.41 13.41
CA PHE A 193 9.05 -8.37 14.24
C PHE A 193 9.37 -7.92 15.65
N THR A 194 8.69 -6.86 16.10
CA THR A 194 8.64 -6.47 17.51
C THR A 194 7.39 -7.05 18.12
N ILE A 195 7.53 -8.07 18.98
CA ILE A 195 6.40 -8.72 19.65
C ILE A 195 5.95 -7.86 20.82
N ILE A 196 4.68 -7.45 20.81
CA ILE A 196 4.06 -6.62 21.85
C ILE A 196 3.42 -7.50 22.92
N SER A 197 2.66 -8.51 22.51
CA SER A 197 2.05 -9.49 23.42
C SER A 197 1.68 -10.79 22.70
N ILE A 198 1.62 -11.88 23.44
CA ILE A 198 1.09 -13.19 22.99
C ILE A 198 -0.14 -13.57 23.82
N GLY A 199 -1.00 -14.42 23.25
CA GLY A 199 -2.31 -14.73 23.81
C GLY A 199 -3.39 -13.75 23.35
N LYS A 200 -4.60 -13.86 23.92
CA LYS A 200 -5.77 -13.07 23.51
C LYS A 200 -5.40 -11.58 23.41
N PRO A 201 -5.52 -10.95 22.22
CA PRO A 201 -5.29 -9.52 22.11
C PRO A 201 -6.25 -8.73 23.00
N ASP A 202 -5.74 -7.64 23.56
CA ASP A 202 -6.52 -6.69 24.36
C ASP A 202 -7.71 -6.15 23.55
N ASP A 203 -8.89 -6.10 24.15
CA ASP A 203 -10.12 -5.68 23.46
C ASP A 203 -10.04 -4.20 23.00
N LYS A 204 -9.13 -3.39 23.56
CA LYS A 204 -8.86 -2.01 23.10
C LYS A 204 -8.51 -1.88 21.62
N TYR A 205 -7.95 -2.93 21.00
CA TYR A 205 -7.65 -2.92 19.56
C TYR A 205 -8.92 -2.97 18.71
N PHE A 206 -10.05 -3.35 19.30
CA PHE A 206 -11.33 -3.55 18.64
C PHE A 206 -12.42 -2.59 19.14
N ASP A 207 -12.23 -1.95 20.29
CA ASP A 207 -13.21 -1.04 20.90
C ASP A 207 -13.38 0.29 20.15
N SER A 208 -12.45 0.66 19.27
CA SER A 208 -12.49 1.90 18.49
C SER A 208 -13.34 1.82 17.21
N ILE A 209 -14.09 0.74 17.01
CA ILE A 209 -15.00 0.59 15.86
C ILE A 209 -16.21 1.55 16.03
N PRO A 210 -16.46 2.47 15.08
CA PRO A 210 -17.63 3.36 15.13
C PRO A 210 -18.92 2.55 15.15
N LYS A 211 -19.89 2.87 16.02
CA LYS A 211 -21.12 2.06 16.16
C LYS A 211 -22.06 2.18 14.95
N ASP A 212 -21.98 3.27 14.22
CA ASP A 212 -22.77 3.62 13.06
C ASP A 212 -22.03 3.37 11.74
N TRP A 213 -20.94 2.59 11.76
CA TRP A 213 -20.07 2.38 10.60
C TRP A 213 -20.82 1.94 9.34
N TYR A 214 -21.84 1.08 9.47
CA TYR A 214 -22.59 0.58 8.32
C TYR A 214 -23.44 1.65 7.62
N VAL A 215 -23.74 2.77 8.30
CA VAL A 215 -24.46 3.93 7.72
C VAL A 215 -23.49 5.03 7.34
N ALA A 216 -22.52 5.31 8.21
CA ALA A 216 -21.61 6.44 8.08
C ALA A 216 -20.46 6.18 7.10
N CYS A 217 -20.04 4.93 6.95
CA CYS A 217 -18.92 4.57 6.10
C CYS A 217 -19.36 4.25 4.68
N ARG A 218 -18.43 4.47 3.74
CA ARG A 218 -18.63 4.10 2.35
C ARG A 218 -18.58 2.59 2.19
N ASP A 219 -19.69 2.01 1.77
CA ASP A 219 -19.76 0.61 1.32
C ASP A 219 -19.11 0.48 -0.06
N PHE A 220 -18.04 -0.32 -0.17
CA PHE A 220 -17.38 -0.60 -1.44
C PHE A 220 -18.09 -1.66 -2.29
N ASP A 221 -18.88 -2.55 -1.67
CA ASP A 221 -19.72 -3.52 -2.40
C ASP A 221 -20.85 -2.80 -3.15
N LEU A 222 -21.40 -1.75 -2.53
CA LEU A 222 -22.39 -0.85 -3.14
C LEU A 222 -21.78 0.15 -4.13
N GLY A 223 -20.48 0.07 -4.39
CA GLY A 223 -19.79 0.99 -5.29
C GLY A 223 -20.57 1.19 -6.58
N VAL A 224 -21.04 2.43 -6.80
CA VAL A 224 -21.64 2.84 -8.07
C VAL A 224 -20.51 2.95 -9.07
N LEU A 225 -20.44 1.98 -9.98
CA LEU A 225 -19.69 2.16 -11.20
C LEU A 225 -20.56 3.02 -12.12
N TYR A 226 -20.17 4.29 -12.22
CA TYR A 226 -20.57 5.11 -13.35
C TYR A 226 -19.71 4.66 -14.51
N ASP A 227 -20.29 4.14 -15.57
CA ASP A 227 -19.58 4.06 -16.84
C ASP A 227 -19.29 5.51 -17.26
N PRO A 228 -18.04 5.99 -17.21
CA PRO A 228 -17.75 7.36 -17.52
C PRO A 228 -17.69 7.50 -19.04
N THR A 229 -18.85 7.59 -19.67
CA THR A 229 -18.92 8.41 -20.88
C THR A 229 -19.18 9.82 -20.39
N LEU A 230 -18.15 10.67 -20.44
CA LEU A 230 -18.19 12.08 -20.13
C LEU A 230 -19.46 12.74 -20.72
N ILE A 231 -20.53 12.94 -19.92
CA ILE A 231 -21.77 13.53 -20.43
C ILE A 231 -21.65 15.05 -20.28
N LYS A 232 -21.35 15.73 -21.39
CA LYS A 232 -21.47 17.19 -21.46
C LYS A 232 -22.96 17.56 -21.48
N LEU A 233 -23.47 18.10 -20.38
CA LEU A 233 -24.82 18.63 -20.28
C LEU A 233 -24.79 20.15 -20.40
N SER A 234 -25.58 20.70 -21.32
CA SER A 234 -25.85 22.15 -21.32
C SER A 234 -26.77 22.52 -20.17
N VAL A 235 -26.74 23.79 -19.76
CA VAL A 235 -27.70 24.35 -18.79
C VAL A 235 -29.12 24.03 -19.29
N GLN A 236 -29.97 23.45 -18.42
CA GLN A 236 -31.34 22.95 -18.69
C GLN A 236 -31.47 21.55 -19.33
N GLN A 237 -30.37 20.82 -19.58
CA GLN A 237 -30.45 19.43 -20.05
C GLN A 237 -30.41 18.43 -18.88
N SER A 238 -31.07 17.28 -19.09
CA SER A 238 -31.01 16.12 -18.18
C SER A 238 -30.47 14.90 -18.93
N ALA A 239 -29.64 14.09 -18.27
CA ALA A 239 -29.27 12.76 -18.74
C ALA A 239 -29.76 11.68 -17.79
N LYS A 240 -30.04 10.50 -18.36
CA LYS A 240 -30.21 9.27 -17.58
C LYS A 240 -28.84 8.62 -17.47
N VAL A 241 -28.41 8.33 -16.25
CA VAL A 241 -27.19 7.56 -15.99
C VAL A 241 -27.57 6.15 -15.58
N GLN A 242 -26.80 5.17 -16.04
CA GLN A 242 -26.87 3.82 -15.50
C GLN A 242 -25.99 3.73 -14.26
N VAL A 243 -26.57 3.24 -13.19
CA VAL A 243 -25.89 2.98 -11.92
C VAL A 243 -25.68 1.48 -11.85
N TRP A 244 -24.42 1.05 -11.93
CA TRP A 244 -24.05 -0.34 -11.71
C TRP A 244 -23.67 -0.52 -10.25
N LEU A 245 -24.41 -1.36 -9.54
CA LEU A 245 -24.01 -1.81 -8.22
C LEU A 245 -23.19 -3.08 -8.39
N SER A 246 -21.98 -3.08 -7.82
CA SER A 246 -21.00 -4.12 -8.10
C SER A 246 -21.40 -5.48 -7.50
N ALA A 247 -22.30 -5.51 -6.51
CA ALA A 247 -22.55 -6.69 -5.68
C ALA A 247 -24.05 -7.00 -5.40
N PRO A 248 -24.83 -7.58 -6.34
CA PRO A 248 -26.25 -7.92 -6.09
C PRO A 248 -26.42 -8.94 -4.94
N PRO A 249 -27.62 -9.13 -4.35
CA PRO A 249 -28.87 -8.42 -4.60
C PRO A 249 -29.01 -7.17 -3.73
N HIS A 250 -29.49 -6.09 -4.33
CA HIS A 250 -29.88 -4.88 -3.61
C HIS A 250 -31.38 -4.68 -3.73
N GLU A 251 -32.02 -4.40 -2.60
CA GLU A 251 -33.36 -3.83 -2.58
C GLU A 251 -33.21 -2.32 -2.54
N ILE A 252 -33.49 -1.66 -3.67
CA ILE A 252 -33.58 -0.20 -3.74
C ILE A 252 -35.03 0.13 -3.47
N ASN A 253 -35.34 0.65 -2.28
CA ASN A 253 -36.67 1.14 -2.00
C ASN A 253 -36.91 2.42 -2.81
N GLY A 254 -38.11 2.60 -3.37
CA GLY A 254 -38.44 3.75 -4.23
C GLY A 254 -38.29 5.13 -3.56
N ASN A 255 -38.03 5.17 -2.25
CA ASN A 255 -37.80 6.37 -1.46
C ASN A 255 -36.32 6.58 -1.07
N ASP A 256 -35.42 5.67 -1.46
CA ASP A 256 -33.99 5.77 -1.18
C ASP A 256 -33.38 6.91 -1.99
N THR A 257 -33.16 8.05 -1.34
CA THR A 257 -32.51 9.20 -1.98
C THR A 257 -31.00 9.09 -1.80
N LYS A 258 -30.27 8.70 -2.86
CA LYS A 258 -28.81 8.81 -2.88
C LYS A 258 -28.40 10.18 -3.40
N ARG A 259 -27.61 10.91 -2.62
CA ARG A 259 -26.97 12.14 -3.08
C ARG A 259 -25.85 11.77 -4.03
N ILE A 260 -26.06 12.04 -5.32
CA ILE A 260 -25.00 12.00 -6.31
C ILE A 260 -24.20 13.28 -6.14
N PHE A 261 -22.95 13.15 -5.73
CA PHE A 261 -22.01 14.26 -5.79
C PHE A 261 -21.57 14.41 -7.24
N ILE A 262 -22.26 15.29 -7.98
CA ILE A 262 -21.76 15.76 -9.26
C ILE A 262 -20.62 16.72 -8.92
N MET A 263 -19.38 16.23 -9.05
CA MET A 263 -18.26 17.15 -9.16
C MET A 263 -18.43 17.85 -10.50
N THR A 264 -19.00 19.05 -10.50
CA THR A 264 -18.85 19.94 -11.64
C THR A 264 -17.36 20.20 -11.75
N ALA A 265 -16.70 19.56 -12.72
CA ALA A 265 -15.41 20.01 -13.17
C ALA A 265 -15.60 21.49 -13.51
N ALA A 266 -15.07 22.38 -12.67
CA ALA A 266 -14.78 23.73 -13.12
C ALA A 266 -13.97 23.52 -14.38
N LYS A 267 -14.53 23.93 -15.55
CA LYS A 267 -14.03 23.69 -16.90
C LYS A 267 -12.73 22.88 -16.91
N GLU A 268 -12.80 21.59 -17.27
CA GLU A 268 -11.65 20.95 -17.92
C GLU A 268 -11.41 21.74 -19.21
N GLN A 269 -10.66 22.84 -19.10
CA GLN A 269 -9.69 23.14 -20.12
C GLN A 269 -8.78 21.92 -20.16
N GLU A 270 -8.63 21.36 -21.35
CA GLU A 270 -7.68 20.29 -21.62
C GLU A 270 -6.29 20.90 -21.46
N TYR A 271 -5.85 21.11 -20.21
CA TYR A 271 -4.56 21.70 -19.89
C TYR A 271 -3.49 20.73 -20.39
N THR A 272 -2.76 21.13 -21.44
CA THR A 272 -1.57 20.41 -21.88
C THR A 272 -0.60 20.36 -20.72
N SER A 273 -0.23 19.15 -20.29
CA SER A 273 0.73 18.99 -19.20
C SER A 273 2.14 19.18 -19.75
N VAL A 274 2.87 20.14 -19.18
CA VAL A 274 4.26 20.43 -19.55
C VAL A 274 5.18 19.98 -18.42
N TYR A 275 6.17 19.19 -18.80
CA TYR A 275 7.18 18.67 -17.89
C TYR A 275 8.41 19.55 -17.98
N ILE A 276 8.88 20.05 -16.84
CA ILE A 276 10.00 20.98 -16.80
C ILE A 276 11.13 20.42 -15.95
N TRP A 277 12.36 20.46 -16.47
CA TRP A 277 13.56 20.24 -15.68
C TRP A 277 14.39 21.52 -15.58
N LEU A 278 14.48 22.07 -14.38
CA LEU A 278 15.18 23.32 -14.06
C LEU A 278 16.44 23.03 -13.22
N ASP A 279 17.61 23.21 -13.83
CA ASP A 279 18.91 23.01 -13.17
C ASP A 279 20.01 23.76 -13.91
N SER A 280 20.98 24.31 -13.18
CA SER A 280 22.15 25.00 -13.76
C SER A 280 22.90 24.17 -14.81
N ASN A 281 22.83 22.84 -14.73
CA ASN A 281 23.48 21.87 -15.61
C ASN A 281 22.51 21.20 -16.60
N ALA A 282 21.25 21.63 -16.70
CA ALA A 282 20.26 21.03 -17.59
C ALA A 282 20.68 21.10 -19.08
N ASN A 283 21.50 22.11 -19.41
CA ASN A 283 22.11 22.31 -20.72
C ASN A 283 23.60 21.94 -20.77
N SER A 284 24.16 21.31 -19.72
CA SER A 284 25.56 20.92 -19.71
C SER A 284 25.83 19.75 -20.67
N ASN A 285 26.95 19.83 -21.38
CA ASN A 285 27.45 18.76 -22.26
C ASN A 285 28.23 17.68 -21.49
N SER A 286 28.06 17.60 -20.18
CA SER A 286 28.71 16.57 -19.37
C SER A 286 28.10 15.20 -19.69
N GLN A 287 28.94 14.16 -19.73
CA GLN A 287 28.52 12.82 -20.15
C GLN A 287 27.45 12.22 -19.22
N SER A 288 27.49 12.60 -17.93
CA SER A 288 26.46 12.25 -16.94
C SER A 288 25.13 12.98 -17.19
N ALA A 289 25.14 14.29 -17.46
CA ALA A 289 23.92 15.04 -17.78
C ALA A 289 23.30 14.58 -19.11
N ILE A 290 24.10 14.30 -20.13
CA ILE A 290 23.63 13.77 -21.42
C ILE A 290 22.96 12.41 -21.25
N LYS A 291 23.52 11.51 -20.43
CA LYS A 291 22.95 10.18 -20.15
C LYS A 291 21.59 10.29 -19.46
N VAL A 292 21.46 11.19 -18.50
CA VAL A 292 20.20 11.46 -17.78
C VAL A 292 19.18 12.10 -18.73
N LYS A 293 19.57 13.15 -19.46
CA LYS A 293 18.72 13.86 -20.44
C LYS A 293 18.17 12.91 -21.51
N LYS A 294 19.02 12.06 -22.11
CA LYS A 294 18.58 11.05 -23.08
C LYS A 294 17.51 10.12 -22.50
N LYS A 295 17.73 9.61 -21.28
CA LYS A 295 16.77 8.70 -20.62
C LYS A 295 15.41 9.37 -20.35
N LEU A 296 15.38 10.69 -20.18
CA LEU A 296 14.17 11.44 -19.91
C LEU A 296 13.40 11.81 -21.18
N ILE A 297 14.10 12.32 -22.19
CA ILE A 297 13.51 12.67 -23.48
C ILE A 297 12.88 11.44 -24.14
N THR A 298 13.50 10.25 -24.02
CA THR A 298 12.91 9.00 -24.53
C THR A 298 11.61 8.59 -23.81
N LYS A 299 11.34 9.12 -22.61
CA LYS A 299 10.18 8.75 -21.80
C LYS A 299 9.10 9.83 -21.70
N LEU A 300 9.45 11.09 -21.99
CA LEU A 300 8.62 12.27 -21.83
C LEU A 300 8.78 13.12 -23.10
N GLU A 301 7.88 12.94 -24.06
CA GLU A 301 7.96 13.58 -25.39
C GLU A 301 7.95 15.13 -25.31
N ASN A 302 7.39 15.70 -24.24
CA ASN A 302 7.24 17.16 -24.02
C ASN A 302 8.11 17.73 -22.88
N LEU A 303 9.26 17.13 -22.57
CA LEU A 303 10.15 17.66 -21.53
C LEU A 303 10.88 18.92 -21.98
N LYS A 304 10.61 20.06 -21.32
CA LYS A 304 11.37 21.30 -21.46
C LYS A 304 12.49 21.37 -20.42
N THR A 305 13.63 21.96 -20.79
CA THR A 305 14.80 22.09 -19.90
C THR A 305 15.23 23.54 -19.80
N PHE A 306 15.41 24.04 -18.58
CA PHE A 306 15.89 25.41 -18.32
C PHE A 306 17.14 25.35 -17.44
N SER A 307 18.15 26.14 -17.80
CA SER A 307 19.35 26.33 -16.98
C SER A 307 19.40 27.68 -16.26
N ASP A 308 18.63 28.64 -16.76
CA ASP A 308 18.46 29.96 -16.19
C ASP A 308 17.11 30.06 -15.47
N ILE A 309 17.09 30.73 -14.31
CA ILE A 309 15.88 30.88 -13.51
C ILE A 309 14.93 31.92 -14.14
N ASN A 310 15.46 33.00 -14.72
CA ASN A 310 14.65 34.07 -15.29
C ASN A 310 13.92 33.58 -16.54
N GLU A 311 14.59 32.79 -17.40
CA GLU A 311 13.95 32.16 -18.57
C GLU A 311 12.79 31.24 -18.16
N PHE A 312 12.93 30.54 -17.02
CA PHE A 312 11.88 29.70 -16.48
C PHE A 312 10.73 30.52 -15.86
N GLU A 313 11.04 31.60 -15.15
CA GLU A 313 10.06 32.53 -14.59
C GLU A 313 9.20 33.17 -15.69
N GLU A 314 9.82 33.67 -16.76
CA GLU A 314 9.12 34.20 -17.92
C GLU A 314 8.23 33.14 -18.59
N PHE A 315 8.71 31.89 -18.68
CA PHE A 315 7.92 30.79 -19.22
C PHE A 315 6.68 30.49 -18.37
N ILE A 316 6.83 30.32 -17.06
CA ILE A 316 5.71 29.91 -16.19
C ILE A 316 4.65 31.01 -16.06
N GLU A 317 5.04 32.28 -16.16
CA GLU A 317 4.10 33.41 -16.13
C GLU A 317 3.29 33.55 -17.42
N THR A 318 3.86 33.16 -18.56
CA THR A 318 3.22 33.30 -19.90
C THR A 318 2.39 32.09 -20.32
N HIS A 319 2.47 30.97 -19.59
CA HIS A 319 1.77 29.71 -19.88
C HIS A 319 0.82 29.35 -18.72
N ASP A 320 -0.18 30.20 -18.48
CA ASP A 320 -1.17 30.05 -17.40
C ASP A 320 -2.30 29.05 -17.74
N ASP A 321 -2.34 28.57 -18.98
CA ASP A 321 -3.26 27.58 -19.53
C ASP A 321 -2.65 26.16 -19.60
N GLU A 322 -1.48 25.93 -19.01
CA GLU A 322 -0.80 24.62 -18.96
C GLU A 322 -0.73 24.03 -17.54
N ASN A 323 -0.66 22.70 -17.44
CA ASN A 323 -0.38 22.03 -16.17
C ASN A 323 1.12 21.75 -16.06
N ILE A 324 1.81 22.51 -15.22
CA ILE A 324 3.27 22.43 -15.08
C ILE A 324 3.65 21.48 -13.95
N LEU A 325 4.43 20.45 -14.31
CA LEU A 325 5.13 19.61 -13.34
C LEU A 325 6.62 19.92 -13.39
N LEU A 326 7.14 20.45 -12.28
CA LEU A 326 8.49 20.96 -12.18
C LEU A 326 9.42 19.97 -11.47
N ILE A 327 10.55 19.68 -12.10
CA ILE A 327 11.68 18.96 -11.50
C ILE A 327 12.81 19.96 -11.34
N VAL A 328 13.24 20.21 -10.10
CA VAL A 328 14.18 21.28 -9.79
C VAL A 328 15.27 20.81 -8.84
N SER A 329 16.48 21.35 -8.99
CA SER A 329 17.54 21.13 -8.02
C SER A 329 17.22 21.81 -6.68
N GLY A 330 17.77 21.32 -5.56
CA GLY A 330 17.53 21.95 -4.26
C GLY A 330 18.02 23.40 -4.18
N SER A 331 19.07 23.76 -4.92
CA SER A 331 19.59 25.12 -4.96
C SER A 331 18.65 26.08 -5.69
N TYR A 332 18.09 25.67 -6.83
CA TYR A 332 17.13 26.48 -7.57
C TYR A 332 15.75 26.43 -6.93
N GLY A 333 15.33 25.28 -6.40
CA GLY A 333 14.06 25.07 -5.71
C GLY A 333 13.86 26.04 -4.53
N ARG A 334 14.91 26.25 -3.72
CA ARG A 334 14.88 27.23 -2.63
C ARG A 334 14.63 28.67 -3.07
N GLN A 335 15.06 29.01 -4.27
CA GLN A 335 14.95 30.37 -4.79
C GLN A 335 13.59 30.56 -5.47
N ILE A 336 13.18 29.58 -6.29
CA ILE A 336 12.03 29.74 -7.17
C ILE A 336 10.70 29.33 -6.54
N VAL A 337 10.64 28.22 -5.80
CA VAL A 337 9.38 27.67 -5.26
C VAL A 337 8.65 28.66 -4.35
N PRO A 338 9.32 29.43 -3.46
CA PRO A 338 8.65 30.46 -2.67
C PRO A 338 7.91 31.51 -3.52
N GLN A 339 8.37 31.76 -4.74
CA GLN A 339 7.78 32.76 -5.65
C GLN A 339 6.60 32.17 -6.44
N ILE A 340 6.73 30.92 -6.91
CA ILE A 340 5.76 30.31 -7.84
C ILE A 340 4.73 29.38 -7.19
N HIS A 341 4.86 29.03 -5.91
CA HIS A 341 4.01 28.00 -5.27
C HIS A 341 2.50 28.29 -5.36
N ASN A 342 2.11 29.57 -5.42
CA ASN A 342 0.70 29.97 -5.51
C ASN A 342 0.14 29.97 -6.93
N LEU A 343 0.98 29.82 -7.97
CA LEU A 343 0.54 29.83 -9.36
C LEU A 343 -0.38 28.64 -9.66
N PRO A 344 -1.60 28.85 -10.18
CA PRO A 344 -2.54 27.77 -10.49
C PRO A 344 -1.98 26.71 -11.45
N GLN A 345 -1.22 27.14 -12.46
CA GLN A 345 -0.57 26.30 -13.46
C GLN A 345 0.52 25.40 -12.86
N LEU A 346 1.12 25.77 -11.72
CA LEU A 346 2.09 24.91 -11.04
C LEU A 346 1.35 23.79 -10.30
N PHE A 347 1.44 22.57 -10.81
CA PHE A 347 0.73 21.43 -10.24
C PHE A 347 1.55 20.70 -9.18
N ALA A 348 2.80 20.36 -9.49
CA ALA A 348 3.65 19.57 -8.61
C ALA A 348 5.13 19.94 -8.79
N VAL A 349 5.87 19.86 -7.69
CA VAL A 349 7.31 20.14 -7.62
C VAL A 349 8.05 18.93 -7.06
N TYR A 350 9.09 18.52 -7.77
CA TYR A 350 9.98 17.42 -7.44
C TYR A 350 11.38 17.96 -7.27
N VAL A 351 11.89 17.90 -6.04
CA VAL A 351 13.18 18.49 -5.70
C VAL A 351 14.22 17.38 -5.58
N TYR A 352 15.37 17.56 -6.24
CA TYR A 352 16.54 16.70 -6.00
C TYR A 352 17.72 17.51 -5.46
N CYS A 353 18.40 16.96 -4.45
CA CYS A 353 19.56 17.62 -3.85
C CYS A 353 20.45 16.60 -3.13
N SER A 354 21.76 16.81 -3.14
CA SER A 354 22.69 16.00 -2.35
C SER A 354 22.44 16.14 -0.84
N ASP A 355 22.04 17.34 -0.39
CA ASP A 355 21.78 17.66 1.02
C ASP A 355 20.26 17.71 1.30
N ARG A 356 19.69 16.52 1.56
CA ARG A 356 18.25 16.37 1.85
C ARG A 356 17.86 17.07 3.15
N VAL A 357 18.68 16.97 4.19
CA VAL A 357 18.36 17.50 5.54
C VAL A 357 18.15 19.00 5.46
N ARG A 358 19.06 19.73 4.80
CA ARG A 358 18.96 21.18 4.63
C ARG A 358 17.76 21.61 3.78
N ASN A 359 17.29 20.76 2.86
CA ASN A 359 16.19 21.11 1.97
C ASN A 359 14.82 20.64 2.45
N LEU A 360 14.78 19.74 3.44
CA LEU A 360 13.54 19.20 3.96
C LEU A 360 12.69 20.26 4.68
N GLU A 361 13.34 21.14 5.45
CA GLU A 361 12.62 22.11 6.29
C GLU A 361 11.88 23.18 5.47
N TRP A 362 12.47 23.69 4.38
CA TRP A 362 11.75 24.62 3.50
C TRP A 362 10.74 23.89 2.61
N ALA A 363 11.06 22.69 2.12
CA ALA A 363 10.18 21.94 1.23
C ALA A 363 8.83 21.61 1.90
N LYS A 364 8.84 21.27 3.20
CA LYS A 364 7.63 21.01 3.99
C LYS A 364 6.66 22.18 4.06
N GLN A 365 7.13 23.41 3.83
CA GLN A 365 6.30 24.62 3.88
C GLN A 365 5.39 24.76 2.65
N TYR A 366 5.67 24.02 1.57
CA TYR A 366 4.98 24.14 0.30
C TYR A 366 4.28 22.83 -0.08
N THR A 367 2.94 22.86 -0.06
CA THR A 367 2.09 21.67 -0.30
C THR A 367 2.26 21.05 -1.68
N LYS A 368 2.69 21.84 -2.67
CA LYS A 368 2.97 21.37 -4.03
C LYS A 368 4.31 20.67 -4.19
N VAL A 369 5.18 20.66 -3.17
CA VAL A 369 6.42 19.88 -3.17
C VAL A 369 6.10 18.44 -2.80
N CYS A 370 6.01 17.58 -3.82
CA CYS A 370 5.58 16.20 -3.67
C CYS A 370 6.69 15.27 -3.17
N SER A 371 7.94 15.57 -3.52
CA SER A 371 9.06 14.67 -3.24
C SER A 371 10.40 15.40 -3.16
N LEU A 372 11.23 14.97 -2.22
CA LEU A 372 12.61 15.43 -2.02
C LEU A 372 13.55 14.22 -2.07
N GLN A 373 14.40 14.15 -3.11
CA GLN A 373 15.28 13.01 -3.37
C GLN A 373 16.76 13.38 -3.33
N THR A 374 17.62 12.42 -3.02
CA THR A 374 19.06 12.65 -2.86
C THR A 374 19.83 12.71 -4.18
N ASN A 375 19.23 12.21 -5.26
CA ASN A 375 19.81 12.26 -6.59
C ASN A 375 18.73 12.44 -7.66
N THR A 376 19.16 12.87 -8.84
CA THR A 376 18.26 13.18 -9.95
C THR A 376 17.49 11.95 -10.42
N LEU A 377 18.13 10.77 -10.50
CA LEU A 377 17.51 9.55 -11.02
C LEU A 377 16.33 9.07 -10.16
N THR A 378 16.48 9.08 -8.84
CA THR A 378 15.41 8.71 -7.90
C THR A 378 14.28 9.72 -7.91
N CYS A 379 14.59 11.01 -8.08
CA CYS A 379 13.59 12.06 -8.31
C CYS A 379 12.76 11.80 -9.56
N PHE A 380 13.43 11.45 -10.66
CA PHE A 380 12.76 11.11 -11.91
C PHE A 380 11.92 9.84 -11.81
N THR A 381 12.36 8.83 -11.06
CA THR A 381 11.54 7.62 -10.82
C THR A 381 10.27 7.96 -10.06
N ALA A 382 10.37 8.75 -8.99
CA ALA A 382 9.20 9.20 -8.23
C ALA A 382 8.23 10.02 -9.10
N PHE A 383 8.78 10.95 -9.90
CA PHE A 383 8.03 11.75 -10.86
C PHE A 383 7.31 10.89 -11.92
N TYR A 384 8.00 9.92 -12.50
CA TYR A 384 7.43 9.06 -13.55
C TYR A 384 6.36 8.12 -12.99
N CYS A 385 6.54 7.58 -11.78
CA CYS A 385 5.51 6.80 -11.10
C CYS A 385 4.24 7.64 -10.86
N TYR A 386 4.39 8.92 -10.50
CA TYR A 386 3.26 9.82 -10.33
C TYR A 386 2.51 10.08 -11.65
N ILE A 387 3.24 10.24 -12.77
CA ILE A 387 2.62 10.39 -14.10
C ILE A 387 1.83 9.12 -14.48
N LEU A 388 2.41 7.93 -14.30
CA LEU A 388 1.74 6.65 -14.65
C LEU A 388 0.53 6.33 -13.77
N GLN A 389 0.41 6.95 -12.60
CA GLN A 389 -0.70 6.75 -11.67
C GLN A 389 -1.83 7.76 -11.89
N ARG A 390 -1.66 8.74 -12.79
CA ARG A 390 -2.78 9.57 -13.22
C ARG A 390 -3.65 8.81 -14.21
N PRO A 391 -4.99 8.82 -14.03
CA PRO A 391 -5.92 8.20 -14.96
C PRO A 391 -5.89 8.84 -16.34
#